data_AF-X1F1Q9-F1
#
_entry.id   AF-X1F1Q9-F1
#
_cell.length_a   1.000
_cell.length_b   1.000
_cell.length_c   1.000
_cell.angle_alpha   90.00
_cell.angle_beta   90.00
_cell.angle_gamma   90.00
#
_symmetry.space_group_name_H-M   'P 1'
#
loop_
_entity.id
_entity.type
_entity.pdbx_description
1 polymer ?
#
loop_
_entity_poly.entity_id
_entity_poly.type
_entity_poly.pdbx_seq_one_letter_code
_entity_poly.pdbx_strand_id
1 'polypeptide(L)'
;KLADLGLGFSEEDIELVRNLGFQVILRFKNFSQINNEDIEFKFKESDKDGKISGIIFEGETVLGYPSKENLFHTAELLKIKEYPFGIIEFAGQKGIETVAHQANELAVRVHSITKEEMEIISKQKATERWIRAAKERKVRIFYIKPFMKSNSNLIEDNLSYIRIIKEELKASGFSTGRASILSTPYQEPKIFILLLILGVISGGLILLKNVFNLKKYQEYSLLFLGILFSLLLLFLNREIFLLKLMALLTALIFPTLAIINNEKYFLGNNNSKLKDTQDFSKNNPSFIRIIKQILIGYFRIILITLSGALLIAALLSNNKFMLGIEQFSGIKISYLVPLLLVLVIMWLKVNKGKLMILENIKKPILIEHVIIMIFFAVFLVIYISRSGNFSFLPVLDIEEKIRIFLEKTLIARPRNKEFLIGYPALLLAMSMNFLKIKEFKIPIIIIGTIGPVTLINTFCHIHTTFLFSMLRTFNGVWLGLALGLIAVTIFYCLVKIFRKRINYEKV
;
A
#
# COMPACT_ATOMS: atom_id res chain seq x y z
N LYS A 1 12.46 19.93 35.10
CA LYS A 1 12.82 19.26 36.38
C LYS A 1 14.09 18.43 36.15
N LEU A 2 14.94 18.17 37.15
CA LEU A 2 16.16 17.35 36.96
C LEU A 2 15.85 15.95 36.39
N ALA A 3 14.69 15.37 36.75
CA ALA A 3 14.17 14.13 36.18
C ALA A 3 13.95 14.17 34.64
N ASP A 4 13.90 15.36 34.04
CA ASP A 4 13.73 15.51 32.58
C ASP A 4 15.04 15.33 31.81
N LEU A 5 16.19 15.40 32.48
CA LEU A 5 17.51 15.28 31.84
C LEU A 5 17.88 13.82 31.50
N GLY A 6 17.29 12.85 32.21
CA GLY A 6 17.59 11.42 32.05
C GLY A 6 19.08 11.14 32.30
N LEU A 7 19.54 11.38 33.53
CA LEU A 7 20.96 11.42 33.93
C LEU A 7 21.68 10.06 33.87
N GLY A 8 20.95 8.96 33.72
CA GLY A 8 21.50 7.61 33.69
C GLY A 8 20.40 6.57 33.87
N PHE A 9 20.79 5.30 33.93
CA PHE A 9 19.89 4.19 34.24
C PHE A 9 20.16 3.69 35.66
N SER A 10 19.14 3.11 36.30
CA SER A 10 19.28 2.52 37.63
C SER A 10 19.99 1.17 37.52
N GLU A 11 21.20 1.06 38.10
CA GLU A 11 21.97 -0.20 38.14
C GLU A 11 21.16 -1.31 38.84
N GLU A 12 20.47 -0.97 39.94
CA GLU A 12 19.61 -1.89 40.69
C GLU A 12 18.48 -2.48 39.82
N ASP A 13 17.82 -1.65 39.01
CA ASP A 13 16.75 -2.11 38.11
C ASP A 13 17.30 -3.01 36.99
N ILE A 14 18.48 -2.68 36.45
CA ILE A 14 19.13 -3.46 35.41
C ILE A 14 19.55 -4.83 35.93
N GLU A 15 20.14 -4.89 37.13
CA GLU A 15 20.50 -6.14 37.79
C GLU A 15 19.27 -6.99 38.12
N LEU A 16 18.20 -6.37 38.63
CA LEU A 16 16.94 -7.06 38.90
C LEU A 16 16.39 -7.74 37.64
N VAL A 17 16.32 -7.00 36.52
CA VAL A 17 15.84 -7.53 35.23
C VAL A 17 16.70 -8.70 34.75
N ARG A 18 18.02 -8.62 34.92
CA ARG A 18 18.96 -9.68 34.51
C ARG A 18 18.91 -10.91 35.39
N ASN A 19 18.79 -10.74 36.70
CA ASN A 19 18.67 -11.84 37.66
C ASN A 19 17.41 -12.68 37.40
N LEU A 20 16.38 -12.07 36.82
CA LEU A 20 15.17 -12.75 36.35
C LEU A 20 15.33 -13.40 34.95
N GLY A 21 16.53 -13.35 34.36
CA GLY A 21 16.84 -13.94 33.05
C GLY A 21 16.35 -13.12 31.85
N PHE A 22 15.92 -11.87 32.06
CA PHE A 22 15.47 -11.00 30.97
C PHE A 22 16.63 -10.24 30.33
N GLN A 23 16.37 -9.80 29.10
CA GLN A 23 17.25 -8.93 28.33
C GLN A 23 16.88 -7.46 28.54
N VAL A 24 17.89 -6.60 28.58
CA VAL A 24 17.72 -5.17 28.85
C VAL A 24 17.69 -4.38 27.55
N ILE A 25 16.65 -3.56 27.37
CA ILE A 25 16.55 -2.56 26.31
C ILE A 25 16.49 -1.19 26.98
N LEU A 26 17.49 -0.35 26.73
CA LEU A 26 17.58 0.97 27.35
C LEU A 26 16.77 2.02 26.60
N ARG A 27 16.23 2.98 27.34
CA ARG A 27 15.42 4.06 26.77
C ARG A 27 16.10 5.41 26.93
N PHE A 28 16.82 5.81 25.89
CA PHE A 28 17.60 7.04 25.91
C PHE A 28 16.68 8.24 25.75
N LYS A 29 16.70 9.13 26.74
CA LYS A 29 15.95 10.39 26.72
C LYS A 29 16.82 11.52 26.17
N ASN A 30 16.24 12.28 25.24
CA ASN A 30 16.83 13.51 24.73
C ASN A 30 16.44 14.70 25.62
N PHE A 31 17.30 15.73 25.66
CA PHE A 31 17.02 16.98 26.37
C PHE A 31 17.55 18.18 25.57
N SER A 32 17.08 19.38 25.92
CA SER A 32 17.44 20.63 25.22
C SER A 32 18.92 20.95 25.37
N GLN A 33 19.55 21.46 24.30
CA GLN A 33 20.97 21.87 24.28
C GLN A 33 22.00 20.75 24.52
N ILE A 34 21.61 19.50 24.29
CA ILE A 34 22.55 18.37 24.37
C ILE A 34 23.74 18.59 23.42
N ASN A 35 24.96 18.30 23.89
CA ASN A 35 26.19 18.34 23.08
C ASN A 35 26.76 16.93 22.83
N ASN A 36 27.88 16.82 22.11
CA ASN A 36 28.48 15.50 21.83
C ASN A 36 29.02 14.83 23.11
N GLU A 37 29.59 15.59 24.04
CA GLU A 37 30.12 15.07 25.32
C GLU A 37 29.00 14.42 26.17
N ASP A 38 27.82 15.03 26.21
CA ASP A 38 26.64 14.51 26.90
C ASP A 38 26.16 13.19 26.28
N ILE A 39 26.24 13.09 24.95
CA ILE A 39 25.88 11.88 24.21
C ILE A 39 26.88 10.78 24.54
N GLU A 40 28.18 11.06 24.42
CA GLU A 40 29.24 10.11 24.78
C GLU A 40 29.11 9.65 26.23
N PHE A 41 28.81 10.57 27.16
CA PHE A 41 28.58 10.24 28.56
C PHE A 41 27.43 9.23 28.73
N LYS A 42 26.27 9.46 28.09
CA LYS A 42 25.13 8.53 28.16
C LYS A 42 25.48 7.15 27.60
N PHE A 43 26.21 7.09 26.48
CA PHE A 43 26.67 5.80 25.93
C PHE A 43 27.68 5.12 26.85
N LYS A 44 28.58 5.87 27.49
CA LYS A 44 29.56 5.34 28.44
C LYS A 44 28.92 4.79 29.70
N GLU A 45 27.93 5.48 30.26
CA GLU A 45 27.16 4.96 31.41
C GLU A 45 26.46 3.65 31.05
N SER A 46 25.91 3.57 29.83
CA SER A 46 25.26 2.35 29.34
C SER A 46 26.21 1.17 29.15
N ASP A 47 27.52 1.40 29.02
CA ASP A 47 28.52 0.33 28.93
C ASP A 47 28.86 -0.26 30.30
N LYS A 48 28.84 0.56 31.36
CA LYS A 48 29.00 0.08 32.76
C LYS A 48 27.89 -0.90 33.09
N ASP A 49 26.71 -0.62 32.57
CA ASP A 49 25.57 -1.49 32.71
C ASP A 49 25.79 -2.84 32.03
N GLY A 50 26.78 -3.08 31.17
CA GLY A 50 27.02 -4.38 30.50
C GLY A 50 26.28 -4.55 29.16
N LYS A 51 26.37 -5.72 28.50
CA LYS A 51 25.80 -5.91 27.15
C LYS A 51 24.27 -5.75 27.12
N ILE A 52 23.80 -4.66 26.53
CA ILE A 52 22.38 -4.41 26.28
C ILE A 52 21.89 -5.12 25.01
N SER A 53 20.59 -5.37 24.93
CA SER A 53 19.97 -6.01 23.76
C SER A 53 19.51 -5.01 22.70
N GLY A 54 19.38 -3.74 23.06
CA GLY A 54 19.14 -2.63 22.13
C GLY A 54 18.73 -1.34 22.85
N ILE A 55 18.43 -0.31 22.06
CA ILE A 55 18.03 1.03 22.53
C ILE A 55 16.68 1.42 21.91
N ILE A 56 15.78 2.04 22.67
CA ILE A 56 14.56 2.67 22.15
C ILE A 56 14.46 4.09 22.69
N PHE A 57 14.64 5.10 21.84
CA PHE A 57 14.58 6.49 22.29
C PHE A 57 13.24 6.85 22.95
N GLU A 58 13.31 7.64 24.01
CA GLU A 58 12.17 8.11 24.78
C GLU A 58 11.63 9.44 24.26
N GLY A 59 10.31 9.64 24.32
CA GLY A 59 9.65 10.89 23.98
C GLY A 59 9.51 11.14 22.47
N GLU A 60 9.31 12.40 22.10
CA GLU A 60 9.03 12.82 20.72
C GLU A 60 10.29 13.05 19.88
N THR A 61 11.49 13.01 20.49
CA THR A 61 12.75 13.33 19.82
C THR A 61 13.81 12.29 20.15
N VAL A 62 14.63 11.92 19.18
CA VAL A 62 15.79 11.04 19.43
C VAL A 62 16.94 11.81 20.08
N LEU A 63 17.86 11.06 20.70
CA LEU A 63 19.06 11.64 21.28
C LEU A 63 19.86 12.41 20.21
N GLY A 64 20.25 13.65 20.53
CA GLY A 64 20.99 14.55 19.64
C GLY A 64 20.14 15.53 18.83
N TYR A 65 18.81 15.36 18.79
CA TYR A 65 17.93 16.35 18.15
C TYR A 65 17.93 17.68 18.95
N PRO A 66 17.95 18.87 18.30
CA PRO A 66 17.77 19.13 16.86
C PRO A 66 19.06 19.20 16.03
N SER A 67 20.24 19.14 16.65
CA SER A 67 21.51 19.28 15.92
C SER A 67 21.76 18.10 14.99
N LYS A 68 21.91 18.36 13.70
CA LYS A 68 22.19 17.31 12.71
C LYS A 68 23.53 16.63 12.96
N GLU A 69 24.52 17.38 13.43
CA GLU A 69 25.84 16.85 13.81
C GLU A 69 25.71 15.86 14.97
N ASN A 70 24.97 16.22 16.02
CA ASN A 70 24.76 15.36 17.19
C ASN A 70 23.95 14.09 16.84
N LEU A 71 23.01 14.19 15.89
CA LEU A 71 22.30 13.03 15.35
C LEU A 71 23.25 12.08 14.59
N PHE A 72 24.18 12.62 13.81
CA PHE A 72 25.20 11.82 13.15
C PHE A 72 26.15 11.18 14.15
N HIS A 73 26.59 11.93 15.16
CA HIS A 73 27.42 11.42 16.23
C HIS A 73 26.74 10.29 17.02
N THR A 74 25.45 10.45 17.35
CA THR A 74 24.62 9.38 17.95
C THR A 74 24.59 8.12 17.06
N ALA A 75 24.42 8.29 15.75
CA ALA A 75 24.43 7.17 14.81
C ALA A 75 25.81 6.49 14.69
N GLU A 76 26.89 7.25 14.79
CA GLU A 76 28.26 6.72 14.81
C GLU A 76 28.53 5.90 16.06
N LEU A 77 28.14 6.39 17.24
CA LEU A 77 28.28 5.64 18.49
C LEU A 77 27.48 4.34 18.48
N LEU A 78 26.25 4.35 17.93
CA LEU A 78 25.46 3.13 17.74
C LEU A 78 26.23 2.10 16.90
N LYS A 79 26.90 2.53 15.82
CA LYS A 79 27.70 1.67 14.94
C LYS A 79 28.95 1.14 15.63
N ILE A 80 29.71 2.02 16.29
CA ILE A 80 30.95 1.65 17.00
C ILE A 80 30.66 0.63 18.10
N LYS A 81 29.55 0.79 18.82
CA LYS A 81 29.13 -0.10 19.90
C LYS A 81 28.31 -1.31 19.43
N GLU A 82 27.96 -1.36 18.14
CA GLU A 82 27.07 -2.36 17.54
C GLU A 82 25.72 -2.51 18.28
N TYR A 83 25.17 -1.40 18.79
CA TYR A 83 23.91 -1.39 19.53
C TYR A 83 22.71 -1.28 18.60
N PRO A 84 21.82 -2.30 18.56
CA PRO A 84 20.58 -2.20 17.80
C PRO A 84 19.70 -1.09 18.38
N PHE A 85 18.99 -0.35 17.53
CA PHE A 85 18.04 0.65 18.00
C PHE A 85 16.67 0.50 17.36
N GLY A 86 15.65 0.88 18.12
CA GLY A 86 14.25 0.71 17.78
C GLY A 86 13.67 1.90 17.03
N ILE A 87 13.00 1.64 15.90
CA ILE A 87 12.17 2.62 15.19
C ILE A 87 10.71 2.31 15.51
N ILE A 88 10.06 3.20 16.27
CA ILE A 88 8.66 3.03 16.67
C ILE A 88 7.74 3.38 15.50
N GLU A 89 6.97 2.39 15.04
CA GLU A 89 6.01 2.58 13.96
C GLU A 89 4.96 3.64 14.32
N PHE A 90 4.69 4.55 13.39
CA PHE A 90 3.68 5.60 13.49
C PHE A 90 3.91 6.66 14.58
N ALA A 91 5.03 6.62 15.30
CA ALA A 91 5.33 7.60 16.34
C ALA A 91 5.80 8.96 15.80
N GLY A 92 6.41 9.00 14.60
CA GLY A 92 6.90 10.25 14.00
C GLY A 92 7.98 10.96 14.82
N GLN A 93 8.82 10.21 15.55
CA GLN A 93 9.85 10.74 16.44
C GLN A 93 10.86 11.61 15.67
N LYS A 94 11.04 12.86 16.06
CA LYS A 94 11.91 13.82 15.35
C LYS A 94 13.36 13.38 15.43
N GLY A 95 14.07 13.43 14.29
CA GLY A 95 15.48 13.07 14.16
C GLY A 95 15.76 11.58 13.94
N ILE A 96 14.79 10.68 14.12
CA ILE A 96 14.99 9.23 13.93
C ILE A 96 15.39 8.88 12.50
N GLU A 97 14.84 9.59 11.51
CA GLU A 97 15.16 9.36 10.10
C GLU A 97 16.65 9.60 9.82
N THR A 98 17.24 10.67 10.37
CA THR A 98 18.66 10.98 10.23
C THR A 98 19.53 9.87 10.81
N VAL A 99 19.25 9.46 12.06
CA VAL A 99 19.99 8.38 12.74
C VAL A 99 19.84 7.07 11.96
N ALA A 100 18.61 6.75 11.55
CA ALA A 100 18.32 5.52 10.84
C ALA A 100 18.87 5.47 9.42
N HIS A 101 19.02 6.59 8.73
CA HIS A 101 19.73 6.62 7.45
C HIS A 101 21.21 6.27 7.60
N GLN A 102 21.83 6.72 8.69
CA GLN A 102 23.27 6.59 8.95
C GLN A 102 23.67 5.26 9.60
N ALA A 103 22.74 4.60 10.30
CA ALA A 103 22.95 3.31 10.99
C ALA A 103 21.82 2.30 10.67
N ASN A 104 21.33 2.25 9.42
CA ASN A 104 20.18 1.42 9.03
C ASN A 104 20.37 -0.07 9.33
N GLU A 105 21.61 -0.54 9.31
CA GLU A 105 22.01 -1.91 9.58
C GLU A 105 21.77 -2.34 11.02
N LEU A 106 21.60 -1.40 11.96
CA LEU A 106 21.28 -1.66 13.37
C LEU A 106 19.81 -1.39 13.71
N ALA A 107 19.04 -0.90 12.76
CA ALA A 107 17.65 -0.51 12.98
C ALA A 107 16.73 -1.73 13.11
N VAL A 108 15.85 -1.68 14.12
CA VAL A 108 14.86 -2.71 14.41
C VAL A 108 13.49 -2.07 14.51
N ARG A 109 12.47 -2.64 13.84
CA ARG A 109 11.10 -2.11 13.91
C ARG A 109 10.46 -2.44 15.25
N VAL A 110 9.91 -1.42 15.90
CA VAL A 110 9.20 -1.49 17.17
C VAL A 110 7.73 -1.17 16.94
N HIS A 111 6.83 -1.99 17.49
CA HIS A 111 5.42 -1.65 17.54
C HIS A 111 5.02 -1.26 18.97
N SER A 112 4.17 -0.26 19.08
CA SER A 112 3.59 0.23 20.34
C SER A 112 2.13 0.59 20.12
N ILE A 113 1.31 0.40 21.14
CA ILE A 113 -0.06 0.91 21.21
C ILE A 113 -0.03 2.13 22.15
N THR A 114 -0.69 3.23 21.79
CA THR A 114 -0.65 4.45 22.61
C THR A 114 -1.41 4.23 23.91
N LYS A 115 -1.16 5.07 24.93
CA LYS A 115 -1.80 4.89 26.23
C LYS A 115 -3.32 5.10 26.11
N GLU A 116 -3.69 6.11 25.33
CA GLU A 116 -5.06 6.50 25.02
C GLU A 116 -5.82 5.38 24.30
N GLU A 117 -5.16 4.70 23.36
CA GLU A 117 -5.76 3.57 22.64
C GLU A 117 -5.92 2.34 23.54
N MET A 118 -4.95 2.08 24.44
CA MET A 118 -5.04 0.98 25.42
C MET A 118 -6.24 1.11 26.37
N GLU A 119 -6.80 2.31 26.55
CA GLU A 119 -7.99 2.53 27.39
C GLU A 119 -9.30 2.11 26.72
N ILE A 120 -9.34 2.04 25.39
CA ILE A 120 -10.56 1.77 24.60
C ILE A 120 -10.50 0.47 23.80
N ILE A 121 -9.29 -0.01 23.47
CA ILE A 121 -9.12 -1.23 22.66
C ILE A 121 -9.44 -2.47 23.50
N SER A 122 -10.13 -3.45 22.91
CA SER A 122 -10.35 -4.74 23.57
C SER A 122 -9.06 -5.58 23.54
N LYS A 123 -8.88 -6.44 24.56
CA LYS A 123 -7.74 -7.36 24.64
C LYS A 123 -7.56 -8.18 23.36
N GLN A 124 -8.65 -8.72 22.81
CA GLN A 124 -8.64 -9.48 21.57
C GLN A 124 -8.13 -8.65 20.38
N LYS A 125 -8.66 -7.44 20.17
CA LYS A 125 -8.21 -6.56 19.07
C LYS A 125 -6.73 -6.18 19.22
N ALA A 126 -6.27 -5.97 20.45
CA ALA A 126 -4.87 -5.69 20.73
C ALA A 126 -3.98 -6.90 20.41
N THR A 127 -4.36 -8.12 20.83
CA THR A 127 -3.64 -9.36 20.48
C THR A 127 -3.54 -9.54 18.97
N GLU A 128 -4.67 -9.45 18.24
CA GLU A 128 -4.69 -9.55 16.77
C GLU A 128 -3.79 -8.49 16.09
N ARG A 129 -3.70 -7.29 16.68
CA ARG A 129 -2.80 -6.22 16.20
C ARG A 129 -1.32 -6.57 16.40
N TRP A 130 -0.94 -7.17 17.53
CA TRP A 130 0.42 -7.64 17.76
C TRP A 130 0.82 -8.74 16.78
N ILE A 131 -0.04 -9.75 16.57
CA ILE A 131 0.24 -10.84 15.64
C ILE A 131 0.38 -10.33 14.21
N ARG A 132 -0.47 -9.39 13.77
CA ARG A 132 -0.29 -8.73 12.46
C ARG A 132 0.98 -7.91 12.37
N ALA A 133 1.40 -7.25 13.45
CA ALA A 133 2.65 -6.51 13.49
C ALA A 133 3.86 -7.42 13.20
N ALA A 134 3.89 -8.62 13.77
CA ALA A 134 4.90 -9.63 13.46
C ALA A 134 4.74 -10.20 12.03
N LYS A 135 3.57 -10.78 11.70
CA LYS A 135 3.32 -11.50 10.45
C LYS A 135 3.43 -10.62 9.21
N GLU A 136 2.75 -9.48 9.23
CA GLU A 136 2.66 -8.63 8.05
C GLU A 136 3.87 -7.72 8.00
N ARG A 137 4.18 -7.05 9.11
CA ARG A 137 5.07 -5.89 9.14
C ARG A 137 6.51 -6.20 9.61
N LYS A 138 6.82 -7.48 9.87
CA LYS A 138 8.14 -7.92 10.37
C LYS A 138 8.64 -7.14 11.59
N VAL A 139 7.73 -6.71 12.46
CA VAL A 139 8.10 -6.07 13.72
C VAL A 139 8.81 -7.09 14.61
N ARG A 140 9.92 -6.70 15.22
CA ARG A 140 10.77 -7.59 16.04
C ARG A 140 10.81 -7.21 17.51
N ILE A 141 10.33 -6.02 17.87
CA ILE A 141 10.20 -5.58 19.25
C ILE A 141 8.76 -5.11 19.49
N PHE A 142 8.11 -5.67 20.50
CA PHE A 142 6.80 -5.21 20.97
C PHE A 142 6.99 -4.40 22.25
N TYR A 143 6.68 -3.12 22.19
CA TYR A 143 6.64 -2.26 23.36
C TYR A 143 5.24 -2.28 23.96
N ILE A 144 4.99 -3.27 24.83
CA ILE A 144 3.68 -3.57 25.41
C ILE A 144 3.46 -2.71 26.65
N LYS A 145 2.37 -1.96 26.66
CA LYS A 145 1.88 -1.27 27.86
C LYS A 145 0.79 -2.13 28.52
N PRO A 146 0.73 -2.19 29.85
CA PRO A 146 -0.32 -2.94 30.52
C PRO A 146 -1.69 -2.26 30.35
N PHE A 147 -2.75 -3.06 30.36
CA PHE A 147 -4.10 -2.53 30.60
C PHE A 147 -4.20 -2.04 32.03
N MET A 148 -4.73 -0.82 32.21
CA MET A 148 -4.89 -0.19 33.52
C MET A 148 -6.29 -0.36 34.11
N LYS A 149 -7.20 -1.06 33.41
CA LYS A 149 -8.57 -1.35 33.84
C LYS A 149 -8.84 -2.84 33.68
N SER A 150 -9.35 -3.47 34.73
CA SER A 150 -9.83 -4.85 34.71
C SER A 150 -10.95 -5.01 35.74
N ASN A 151 -11.89 -5.92 35.46
CA ASN A 151 -12.97 -6.32 36.38
C ASN A 151 -12.51 -7.40 37.37
N SER A 152 -11.32 -7.96 37.17
CA SER A 152 -10.69 -9.04 37.95
C SER A 152 -9.32 -8.58 38.47
N ASN A 153 -8.40 -9.51 38.75
CA ASN A 153 -7.04 -9.18 39.17
C ASN A 153 -6.26 -8.60 37.99
N LEU A 154 -5.90 -7.31 38.09
CA LEU A 154 -5.19 -6.55 37.05
C LEU A 154 -3.85 -7.19 36.63
N ILE A 155 -3.11 -7.76 37.59
CA ILE A 155 -1.80 -8.36 37.33
C ILE A 155 -1.98 -9.66 36.53
N GLU A 156 -2.81 -10.58 37.02
CA GLU A 156 -3.06 -11.86 36.35
C GLU A 156 -3.66 -11.65 34.95
N ASP A 157 -4.52 -10.65 34.80
CA ASP A 157 -5.09 -10.24 33.52
C ASP A 157 -4.06 -9.76 32.50
N ASN A 158 -3.01 -9.05 32.95
CA ASN A 158 -1.92 -8.62 32.09
C ASN A 158 -0.92 -9.75 31.82
N LEU A 159 -0.69 -10.64 32.79
CA LEU A 159 0.15 -11.83 32.60
C LEU A 159 -0.47 -12.79 31.59
N SER A 160 -1.78 -13.06 31.71
CA SER A 160 -2.54 -13.86 30.74
C SER A 160 -2.54 -13.21 29.35
N TYR A 161 -2.69 -11.89 29.26
CA TYR A 161 -2.59 -11.16 28.00
C TYR A 161 -1.22 -11.36 27.32
N ILE A 162 -0.12 -11.21 28.04
CA ILE A 162 1.23 -11.46 27.51
C ILE A 162 1.42 -12.93 27.12
N ARG A 163 0.88 -13.87 27.91
CA ARG A 163 0.92 -15.31 27.63
C ARG A 163 0.23 -15.65 26.30
N ILE A 164 -0.98 -15.10 26.08
CA ILE A 164 -1.73 -15.28 24.83
C ILE A 164 -0.92 -14.76 23.63
N ILE A 165 -0.33 -13.55 23.73
CA ILE A 165 0.50 -13.01 22.65
C ILE A 165 1.66 -13.96 22.33
N LYS A 166 2.35 -14.46 23.36
CA LYS A 166 3.48 -15.40 23.20
C LYS A 166 3.06 -16.71 22.55
N GLU A 167 1.93 -17.28 22.97
CA GLU A 167 1.38 -18.53 22.43
C GLU A 167 0.97 -18.38 20.96
N GLU A 168 0.25 -17.31 20.61
CA GLU A 168 -0.16 -17.05 19.22
C GLU A 168 1.04 -16.76 18.30
N LEU A 169 2.08 -16.09 18.80
CA LEU A 169 3.34 -15.92 18.06
C LEU A 169 4.04 -17.25 17.81
N LYS A 170 4.14 -18.12 18.82
CA LYS A 170 4.72 -19.46 18.68
C LYS A 170 3.93 -20.34 17.72
N ALA A 171 2.60 -20.35 17.84
CA ALA A 171 1.71 -21.05 16.91
C ALA A 171 1.86 -20.54 15.46
N SER A 172 2.30 -19.29 15.30
CA SER A 172 2.58 -18.66 14.01
C SER A 172 4.02 -18.86 13.51
N GLY A 173 4.83 -19.68 14.20
CA GLY A 173 6.22 -20.00 13.81
C GLY A 173 7.27 -18.98 14.26
N PHE A 174 6.93 -18.03 15.15
CA PHE A 174 7.88 -17.06 15.69
C PHE A 174 8.49 -17.54 17.01
N SER A 175 9.73 -17.13 17.27
CA SER A 175 10.42 -17.31 18.55
C SER A 175 10.54 -16.00 19.32
N THR A 176 10.52 -16.08 20.65
CA THR A 176 10.76 -14.95 21.55
C THR A 176 12.19 -14.96 22.05
N GLY A 177 12.86 -13.81 22.07
CA GLY A 177 14.25 -13.68 22.52
C GLY A 177 14.82 -12.34 22.08
N ARG A 178 16.15 -12.29 21.86
CA ARG A 178 16.81 -11.09 21.34
C ARG A 178 16.26 -10.74 19.97
N ALA A 179 15.89 -9.48 19.79
CA ALA A 179 15.45 -8.99 18.49
C ALA A 179 16.59 -9.18 17.48
N SER A 180 16.33 -9.97 16.44
CA SER A 180 17.28 -10.14 15.36
C SER A 180 17.38 -8.85 14.55
N ILE A 181 18.54 -8.63 13.94
CA ILE A 181 18.78 -7.52 13.03
C ILE A 181 18.58 -8.01 11.58
N LEU A 182 18.29 -7.12 10.63
CA LEU A 182 18.20 -7.54 9.23
C LEU A 182 19.63 -7.84 8.74
N SER A 183 20.04 -9.10 8.82
CA SER A 183 21.38 -9.56 8.48
C SER A 183 21.60 -9.51 6.97
N THR A 184 21.98 -8.35 6.45
CA THR A 184 22.85 -8.12 5.27
C THR A 184 22.61 -6.71 4.71
N PRO A 185 23.65 -5.91 4.48
CA PRO A 185 23.56 -4.78 3.57
C PRO A 185 23.46 -5.34 2.15
N TYR A 186 22.27 -5.76 1.73
CA TYR A 186 22.03 -6.05 0.32
C TYR A 186 22.12 -4.71 -0.44
N GLN A 187 23.28 -4.45 -1.01
CA GLN A 187 23.48 -3.34 -1.94
C GLN A 187 23.00 -3.80 -3.30
N GLU A 188 21.87 -3.25 -3.75
CA GLU A 188 21.32 -3.55 -5.06
C GLU A 188 22.30 -3.10 -6.15
N PRO A 189 22.77 -4.01 -7.04
CA PRO A 189 23.59 -3.61 -8.17
C PRO A 189 22.85 -2.56 -9.02
N LYS A 190 23.50 -1.41 -9.27
CA LYS A 190 22.89 -0.28 -10.00
C LYS A 190 22.36 -0.66 -11.39
N ILE A 191 22.92 -1.70 -12.00
CA ILE A 191 22.45 -2.22 -13.29
C ILE A 191 21.01 -2.75 -13.21
N PHE A 192 20.61 -3.39 -12.11
CA PHE A 192 19.24 -3.86 -11.93
C PHE A 192 18.28 -2.69 -11.73
N ILE A 193 18.69 -1.67 -10.97
CA ILE A 193 17.92 -0.42 -10.82
C ILE A 193 17.68 0.20 -12.20
N LEU A 194 18.71 0.27 -13.06
CA LEU A 194 18.58 0.80 -14.42
C LEU A 194 17.62 -0.03 -15.29
N LEU A 195 17.67 -1.37 -15.21
CA LEU A 195 16.75 -2.26 -15.92
C LEU A 195 15.29 -2.06 -15.46
N LEU A 196 15.07 -1.89 -14.15
CA LEU A 196 13.75 -1.60 -13.61
C LEU A 196 13.23 -0.25 -14.13
N ILE A 197 14.08 0.78 -14.11
CA ILE A 197 13.77 2.11 -14.66
C ILE A 197 13.38 2.03 -16.15
N LEU A 198 14.12 1.28 -16.95
CA LEU A 198 13.79 1.03 -18.35
C LEU A 198 12.42 0.38 -18.53
N GLY A 199 12.05 -0.54 -17.64
CA GLY A 199 10.71 -1.14 -17.59
C GLY A 199 9.60 -0.10 -17.35
N VAL A 200 9.83 0.83 -16.41
CA VAL A 200 8.87 1.91 -16.11
C VAL A 200 8.74 2.87 -17.29
N ILE A 201 9.86 3.32 -17.87
CA ILE A 201 9.87 4.24 -19.01
C ILE A 201 9.17 3.57 -20.22
N SER A 202 9.50 2.31 -20.51
CA SER A 202 8.86 1.53 -21.58
C SER A 202 7.34 1.42 -21.38
N GLY A 203 6.88 1.13 -20.15
CA GLY A 203 5.46 1.11 -19.83
C GLY A 203 4.77 2.45 -20.09
N GLY A 204 5.44 3.56 -19.73
CA GLY A 204 4.95 4.92 -19.99
C GLY A 204 4.85 5.24 -21.48
N LEU A 205 5.85 4.84 -22.27
CA LEU A 205 5.86 5.01 -23.73
C LEU A 205 4.73 4.22 -24.40
N ILE A 206 4.48 2.97 -23.96
CA ILE A 206 3.36 2.18 -24.46
C ILE A 206 2.03 2.87 -24.15
N LEU A 207 1.85 3.39 -22.93
CA LEU A 207 0.64 4.13 -22.56
C LEU A 207 0.48 5.39 -23.44
N LEU A 208 1.55 6.17 -23.61
CA LEU A 208 1.51 7.38 -24.44
C LEU A 208 1.17 7.05 -25.90
N LYS A 209 1.73 5.98 -26.47
CA LYS A 209 1.42 5.51 -27.83
C LYS A 209 -0.03 5.07 -28.00
N ASN A 210 -0.64 4.53 -26.95
CA ASN A 210 -2.05 4.13 -26.96
C ASN A 210 -3.03 5.32 -26.88
N VAL A 211 -2.54 6.50 -26.45
CA VAL A 211 -3.32 7.73 -26.30
C VAL A 211 -3.06 8.70 -27.45
N PHE A 212 -1.79 8.85 -27.84
CA PHE A 212 -1.30 9.77 -28.86
C PHE A 212 -0.63 9.01 -30.00
N ASN A 213 -0.77 9.51 -31.23
CA ASN A 213 -0.11 8.95 -32.40
C ASN A 213 1.35 9.44 -32.49
N LEU A 214 2.22 8.88 -31.64
CA LEU A 214 3.63 9.25 -31.57
C LEU A 214 4.42 8.76 -32.79
N LYS A 215 5.29 9.62 -33.32
CA LYS A 215 6.26 9.24 -34.36
C LYS A 215 7.47 8.54 -33.73
N LYS A 216 8.16 7.68 -34.48
CA LYS A 216 9.33 6.90 -33.99
C LYS A 216 10.42 7.78 -33.35
N TYR A 217 10.72 8.95 -33.91
CA TYR A 217 11.74 9.84 -33.31
C TYR A 217 11.31 10.41 -31.95
N GLN A 218 10.01 10.64 -31.73
CA GLN A 218 9.49 11.11 -30.44
C GLN A 218 9.60 10.00 -29.38
N GLU A 219 9.33 8.76 -29.77
CA GLU A 219 9.51 7.57 -28.91
C GLU A 219 10.97 7.42 -28.46
N TYR A 220 11.92 7.40 -29.40
CA TYR A 220 13.34 7.31 -29.07
C TYR A 220 13.86 8.51 -28.29
N SER A 221 13.38 9.72 -28.61
CA SER A 221 13.75 10.94 -27.88
C SER A 221 13.29 10.87 -26.43
N LEU A 222 12.02 10.51 -26.16
CA LEU A 222 11.50 10.36 -24.81
C LEU A 222 12.20 9.25 -24.02
N LEU A 223 12.49 8.12 -24.67
CA LEU A 223 13.26 7.03 -24.06
C LEU A 223 14.65 7.52 -23.63
N PHE A 224 15.38 8.16 -24.54
CA PHE A 224 16.72 8.71 -24.27
C PHE A 224 16.68 9.74 -23.14
N LEU A 225 15.71 10.65 -23.17
CA LEU A 225 15.56 11.72 -22.17
C LEU A 225 15.22 11.15 -20.79
N GLY A 226 14.38 10.11 -20.72
CA GLY A 226 14.06 9.41 -19.48
C GLY A 226 15.27 8.68 -18.88
N ILE A 227 16.08 8.02 -19.71
CA ILE A 227 17.32 7.36 -19.28
C ILE A 227 18.33 8.40 -18.80
N LEU A 228 18.55 9.46 -19.57
CA LEU A 228 19.49 10.54 -19.24
C LEU A 228 19.10 11.22 -17.91
N PHE A 229 17.82 11.53 -17.73
CA PHE A 229 17.30 12.08 -16.47
C PHE A 229 17.54 11.15 -15.28
N SER A 230 17.35 9.85 -15.48
CA SER A 230 17.57 8.85 -14.44
C SER A 230 19.05 8.73 -14.07
N LEU A 231 19.94 8.71 -15.07
CA LEU A 231 21.39 8.69 -14.87
C LEU A 231 21.88 9.96 -14.15
N LEU A 232 21.33 11.13 -14.48
CA LEU A 232 21.64 12.39 -13.80
C LEU A 232 21.29 12.32 -12.30
N LEU A 233 20.11 11.79 -11.95
CA LEU A 233 19.71 11.65 -10.55
C LEU A 233 20.57 10.63 -9.78
N LEU A 234 21.01 9.56 -10.44
CA LEU A 234 21.96 8.61 -9.86
C LEU A 234 23.33 9.27 -9.63
N PHE A 235 23.80 10.10 -10.56
CA PHE A 235 25.06 10.84 -10.42
C PHE A 235 25.03 11.87 -9.28
N LEU A 236 23.88 12.52 -9.06
CA LEU A 236 23.67 13.47 -7.96
C LEU A 236 23.43 12.82 -6.59
N ASN A 237 23.63 11.49 -6.45
CA ASN A 237 23.34 10.72 -5.23
C ASN A 237 21.90 10.85 -4.73
N ARG A 238 20.93 11.05 -5.63
CA ARG A 238 19.49 11.16 -5.33
C ARG A 238 18.74 9.85 -5.63
N GLU A 239 19.37 8.70 -5.37
CA GLU A 239 18.83 7.38 -5.68
C GLU A 239 17.47 7.11 -5.01
N ILE A 240 17.32 7.38 -3.71
CA ILE A 240 16.06 7.13 -2.99
C ILE A 240 14.91 7.95 -3.61
N PHE A 241 15.20 9.19 -4.01
CA PHE A 241 14.22 10.04 -4.67
C PHE A 241 13.81 9.48 -6.04
N LEU A 242 14.78 9.02 -6.83
CA LEU A 242 14.54 8.37 -8.11
C LEU A 242 13.68 7.10 -7.95
N LEU A 243 13.97 6.25 -6.97
CA LEU A 243 13.18 5.04 -6.69
C LEU A 243 11.74 5.38 -6.32
N LYS A 244 11.53 6.39 -5.46
CA LYS A 244 10.17 6.87 -5.10
C LYS A 244 9.42 7.42 -6.33
N LEU A 245 10.11 8.19 -7.17
CA LEU A 245 9.53 8.75 -8.40
C LEU A 245 9.13 7.64 -9.37
N MET A 246 10.00 6.66 -9.60
CA MET A 246 9.75 5.53 -10.51
C MET A 246 8.64 4.60 -10.00
N ALA A 247 8.61 4.35 -8.69
CA ALA A 247 7.51 3.61 -8.06
C ALA A 247 6.17 4.37 -8.22
N LEU A 248 6.17 5.70 -8.06
CA LEU A 248 4.98 6.51 -8.30
C LEU A 248 4.55 6.44 -9.76
N LEU A 249 5.46 6.65 -10.71
CA LEU A 249 5.17 6.55 -12.14
C LEU A 249 4.61 5.17 -12.49
N THR A 250 5.17 4.09 -11.95
CA THR A 250 4.68 2.73 -12.17
C THR A 250 3.25 2.56 -11.62
N ALA A 251 3.00 3.08 -10.42
CA ALA A 251 1.69 3.03 -9.80
C ALA A 251 0.62 3.83 -10.58
N LEU A 252 1.05 4.84 -11.36
CA LEU A 252 0.18 5.62 -12.23
C LEU A 252 -0.03 4.96 -13.61
N ILE A 253 1.07 4.52 -14.21
CA ILE A 253 1.12 4.03 -15.59
C ILE A 253 0.41 2.69 -15.70
N PHE A 254 0.73 1.71 -14.86
CA PHE A 254 0.32 0.32 -15.11
C PHE A 254 -1.18 0.05 -14.90
N PRO A 255 -1.89 0.59 -13.89
CA PRO A 255 -3.35 0.45 -13.81
C PRO A 255 -4.04 1.15 -14.98
N THR A 256 -3.55 2.33 -15.38
CA THR A 256 -4.07 3.08 -16.52
C THR A 256 -3.84 2.30 -17.82
N LEU A 257 -2.61 1.83 -18.04
CA LEU A 257 -2.22 1.02 -19.19
C LEU A 257 -3.02 -0.26 -19.28
N ALA A 258 -3.26 -0.93 -18.14
CA ALA A 258 -4.05 -2.15 -18.10
C ALA A 258 -5.46 -1.93 -18.66
N ILE A 259 -6.13 -0.83 -18.30
CA ILE A 259 -7.45 -0.48 -18.82
C ILE A 259 -7.39 -0.04 -20.29
N ILE A 260 -6.51 0.90 -20.63
CA ILE A 260 -6.45 1.50 -21.97
C ILE A 260 -5.98 0.49 -23.03
N ASN A 261 -5.00 -0.36 -22.73
CA ASN A 261 -4.54 -1.39 -23.67
C ASN A 261 -5.60 -2.48 -23.90
N ASN A 262 -6.56 -2.62 -22.98
CA ASN A 262 -7.67 -3.56 -23.07
C ASN A 262 -8.99 -2.87 -23.42
N GLU A 263 -8.94 -1.65 -23.98
CA GLU A 263 -10.13 -0.87 -24.28
C GLU A 263 -11.13 -1.57 -25.20
N LYS A 264 -10.68 -2.48 -26.09
CA LYS A 264 -11.57 -3.25 -26.97
C LYS A 264 -12.66 -4.04 -26.24
N TYR A 265 -12.40 -4.45 -25.00
CA TYR A 265 -13.38 -5.16 -24.17
C TYR A 265 -14.43 -4.20 -23.58
N PHE A 266 -14.09 -2.91 -23.51
CA PHE A 266 -14.96 -1.84 -23.03
C PHE A 266 -15.61 -1.10 -24.19
N LEU A 267 -14.88 -0.59 -25.18
CA LEU A 267 -15.37 0.17 -26.31
C LEU A 267 -15.37 -0.75 -27.54
N GLY A 268 -16.55 -1.20 -27.97
CA GLY A 268 -16.69 -2.05 -29.16
C GLY A 268 -15.91 -1.49 -30.36
N ASN A 269 -15.26 -2.38 -31.11
CA ASN A 269 -14.38 -2.05 -32.24
C ASN A 269 -15.14 -1.23 -33.30
N ASN A 270 -14.96 0.10 -33.30
CA ASN A 270 -15.37 0.94 -34.42
C ASN A 270 -14.24 1.18 -35.43
N ASN A 271 -12.98 0.86 -35.10
CA ASN A 271 -11.79 1.24 -35.87
C ASN A 271 -10.77 0.12 -36.11
N SER A 272 -11.19 -1.14 -36.28
CA SER A 272 -10.24 -2.18 -36.74
C SER A 272 -10.43 -2.47 -38.23
N LYS A 273 -9.44 -2.04 -39.02
CA LYS A 273 -9.01 -2.69 -40.28
C LYS A 273 -8.58 -4.14 -39.99
N LEU A 274 -9.51 -4.97 -39.55
CA LEU A 274 -9.39 -6.44 -39.48
C LEU A 274 -10.62 -6.97 -40.20
N LYS A 275 -10.42 -7.16 -41.50
CA LYS A 275 -11.40 -7.61 -42.48
C LYS A 275 -11.70 -9.12 -42.38
N ASP A 276 -11.36 -9.78 -41.27
CA ASP A 276 -11.49 -11.24 -41.11
C ASP A 276 -12.36 -11.65 -39.91
N THR A 277 -13.41 -10.88 -39.63
CA THR A 277 -14.59 -11.42 -38.92
C THR A 277 -15.85 -10.97 -39.64
N GLN A 278 -15.95 -11.34 -40.92
CA GLN A 278 -17.24 -11.60 -41.56
C GLN A 278 -17.89 -12.79 -40.83
N ASP A 279 -18.52 -12.50 -39.69
CA ASP A 279 -19.71 -13.18 -39.16
C ASP A 279 -20.03 -12.63 -37.77
N PHE A 280 -20.42 -11.35 -37.72
CA PHE A 280 -21.37 -10.92 -36.69
C PHE A 280 -22.75 -11.40 -37.12
N SER A 281 -22.92 -12.73 -37.14
CA SER A 281 -24.18 -13.40 -37.37
C SER A 281 -25.24 -12.81 -36.43
N LYS A 282 -26.43 -12.61 -37.00
CA LYS A 282 -27.69 -12.19 -36.38
C LYS A 282 -28.12 -13.00 -35.15
N ASN A 283 -27.37 -14.01 -34.73
CA ASN A 283 -27.66 -14.83 -33.57
C ASN A 283 -27.07 -14.22 -32.28
N ASN A 284 -27.91 -14.11 -31.25
CA ASN A 284 -27.51 -13.68 -29.91
C ASN A 284 -26.17 -14.32 -29.51
N PRO A 285 -25.12 -13.55 -29.16
CA PRO A 285 -23.86 -14.13 -28.75
C PRO A 285 -24.12 -15.09 -27.59
N SER A 286 -23.67 -16.34 -27.75
CA SER A 286 -23.86 -17.35 -26.71
C SER A 286 -23.23 -16.85 -25.41
N PHE A 287 -23.94 -17.02 -24.29
CA PHE A 287 -23.50 -16.56 -22.98
C PHE A 287 -22.06 -17.02 -22.66
N ILE A 288 -21.72 -18.24 -23.08
CA ILE A 288 -20.39 -18.84 -22.97
C ILE A 288 -19.32 -18.01 -23.69
N ARG A 289 -19.60 -17.50 -24.90
CA ARG A 289 -18.66 -16.66 -25.65
C ARG A 289 -18.42 -15.31 -24.98
N ILE A 290 -19.46 -14.73 -24.37
CA ILE A 290 -19.36 -13.50 -23.58
C ILE A 290 -18.44 -13.72 -22.38
N ILE A 291 -18.71 -14.76 -21.58
CA ILE A 291 -17.90 -15.10 -20.40
C ILE A 291 -16.45 -15.34 -20.79
N LYS A 292 -16.17 -16.10 -21.86
CA LYS A 292 -14.80 -16.34 -22.34
C LYS A 292 -14.06 -15.04 -22.65
N GLN A 293 -14.68 -14.09 -23.34
CA GLN A 293 -14.04 -12.81 -23.67
C GLN A 293 -13.81 -11.93 -22.44
N ILE A 294 -14.79 -11.91 -21.52
CA ILE A 294 -14.68 -11.19 -20.25
C ILE A 294 -13.51 -11.74 -19.42
N LEU A 295 -13.38 -13.07 -19.31
CA LEU A 295 -12.28 -13.71 -18.59
C LEU A 295 -10.92 -13.36 -19.19
N ILE A 296 -10.78 -13.41 -20.52
CA ILE A 296 -9.53 -13.04 -21.20
C ILE A 296 -9.18 -11.56 -20.91
N GLY A 297 -10.15 -10.66 -20.99
CA GLY A 297 -9.95 -9.24 -20.66
C GLY A 297 -9.54 -9.04 -19.21
N TYR A 298 -10.22 -9.72 -18.29
CA TYR A 298 -9.95 -9.67 -16.84
C TYR A 298 -8.53 -10.10 -16.51
N PHE A 299 -8.10 -11.28 -16.97
CA PHE A 299 -6.74 -11.77 -16.69
C PHE A 299 -5.66 -10.92 -17.36
N ARG A 300 -5.90 -10.37 -18.56
CA ARG A 300 -4.97 -9.43 -19.20
C ARG A 300 -4.78 -8.16 -18.37
N ILE A 301 -5.85 -7.60 -17.81
CA ILE A 301 -5.76 -6.41 -16.95
C ILE A 301 -4.96 -6.75 -15.68
N ILE A 302 -5.22 -7.90 -15.06
CA ILE A 302 -4.49 -8.33 -13.87
C ILE A 302 -3.02 -8.54 -14.18
N LEU A 303 -2.67 -9.23 -15.27
CA LEU A 303 -1.27 -9.50 -15.63
C LEU A 303 -0.47 -8.21 -15.88
N ILE A 304 -1.05 -7.25 -16.61
CA ILE A 304 -0.42 -5.94 -16.82
C ILE A 304 -0.27 -5.19 -15.49
N THR A 305 -1.30 -5.20 -14.65
CA THR A 305 -1.22 -4.51 -13.36
C THR A 305 -0.21 -5.18 -12.42
N LEU A 306 -0.15 -6.51 -12.43
CA LEU A 306 0.76 -7.32 -11.61
C LEU A 306 2.21 -7.12 -12.01
N SER A 307 2.52 -6.98 -13.30
CA SER A 307 3.88 -6.66 -13.73
C SER A 307 4.34 -5.29 -13.20
N GLY A 308 3.46 -4.29 -13.19
CA GLY A 308 3.71 -3.01 -12.52
C GLY A 308 3.88 -3.16 -11.00
N ALA A 309 3.06 -3.97 -10.35
CA ALA A 309 3.18 -4.26 -8.92
C ALA A 309 4.51 -4.95 -8.57
N LEU A 310 4.97 -5.89 -9.40
CA LEU A 310 6.28 -6.53 -9.29
C LEU A 310 7.43 -5.54 -9.48
N LEU A 311 7.32 -4.63 -10.45
CA LEU A 311 8.30 -3.56 -10.63
C LEU A 311 8.38 -2.64 -9.40
N ILE A 312 7.25 -2.27 -8.79
CA ILE A 312 7.24 -1.49 -7.54
C ILE A 312 7.91 -2.27 -6.40
N ALA A 313 7.58 -3.55 -6.27
CA ALA A 313 8.16 -4.41 -5.23
C ALA A 313 9.69 -4.51 -5.36
N ALA A 314 10.20 -4.60 -6.59
CA ALA A 314 11.62 -4.61 -6.88
C ALA A 314 12.29 -3.24 -6.72
N LEU A 315 11.63 -2.14 -7.10
CA LEU A 315 12.17 -0.78 -6.93
C LEU A 315 12.26 -0.37 -5.45
N LEU A 316 11.40 -0.93 -4.59
CA LEU A 316 11.32 -0.59 -3.17
C LEU A 316 11.95 -1.68 -2.26
N SER A 317 12.67 -2.67 -2.81
CA SER A 317 13.28 -3.75 -2.00
C SER A 317 14.46 -3.32 -1.13
N ASN A 318 14.90 -2.06 -1.25
CA ASN A 318 15.98 -1.51 -0.44
C ASN A 318 15.65 -1.58 1.07
N ASN A 319 16.64 -1.94 1.89
CA ASN A 319 16.55 -2.06 3.36
C ASN A 319 15.88 -0.84 4.02
N LYS A 320 16.16 0.38 3.52
CA LYS A 320 15.59 1.63 4.05
C LYS A 320 14.06 1.64 3.97
N PHE A 321 13.48 1.13 2.88
CA PHE A 321 12.02 1.03 2.76
C PHE A 321 11.47 -0.17 3.52
N MET A 322 12.15 -1.33 3.50
CA MET A 322 11.70 -2.51 4.25
C MET A 322 11.61 -2.25 5.76
N LEU A 323 12.58 -1.53 6.32
CA LEU A 323 12.60 -1.14 7.73
C LEU A 323 11.61 0.00 8.06
N GLY A 324 11.05 0.66 7.04
CA GLY A 324 10.15 1.80 7.22
C GLY A 324 10.81 3.09 7.67
N ILE A 325 12.13 3.18 7.46
CA ILE A 325 12.90 4.43 7.53
C ILE A 325 12.40 5.36 6.43
N GLU A 326 12.26 4.81 5.22
CA GLU A 326 11.68 5.48 4.08
C GLU A 326 10.29 4.93 3.79
N GLN A 327 9.35 5.82 3.49
CA GLN A 327 7.99 5.46 3.13
C GLN A 327 7.63 5.98 1.75
N PHE A 328 6.76 5.24 1.06
CA PHE A 328 6.17 5.70 -0.19
C PHE A 328 5.08 6.73 0.09
N SER A 329 5.39 8.02 -0.05
CA SER A 329 4.45 9.12 0.23
C SER A 329 3.36 9.30 -0.85
N GLY A 330 3.50 8.61 -2.00
CA GLY A 330 2.62 8.74 -3.16
C GLY A 330 1.30 7.97 -3.10
N ILE A 331 0.96 7.35 -1.96
CA ILE A 331 -0.20 6.43 -1.84
C ILE A 331 -1.51 7.10 -2.29
N LYS A 332 -1.80 8.31 -1.79
CA LYS A 332 -3.04 9.03 -2.14
C LYS A 332 -3.09 9.40 -3.62
N ILE A 333 -1.96 9.82 -4.19
CA ILE A 333 -1.84 10.16 -5.60
C ILE A 333 -2.07 8.92 -6.46
N SER A 334 -1.44 7.79 -6.10
CA SER A 334 -1.61 6.51 -6.79
C SER A 334 -3.04 5.97 -6.73
N TYR A 335 -3.82 6.36 -5.71
CA TYR A 335 -5.22 5.97 -5.60
C TYR A 335 -6.17 6.76 -6.50
N LEU A 336 -5.85 8.03 -6.79
CA LEU A 336 -6.76 8.96 -7.44
C LEU A 336 -6.42 9.19 -8.92
N VAL A 337 -5.15 9.48 -9.21
CA VAL A 337 -4.72 9.92 -10.53
C VAL A 337 -4.98 8.85 -11.61
N PRO A 338 -4.78 7.53 -11.40
CA PRO A 338 -5.13 6.55 -12.44
C PRO A 338 -6.61 6.55 -12.80
N LEU A 339 -7.51 6.74 -11.82
CA LEU A 339 -8.96 6.83 -12.08
C LEU A 339 -9.26 8.06 -12.96
N LEU A 340 -8.64 9.20 -12.66
CA LEU A 340 -8.79 10.43 -13.46
C LEU A 340 -8.21 10.26 -14.88
N LEU A 341 -7.03 9.64 -15.01
CA LEU A 341 -6.41 9.36 -16.30
C LEU A 341 -7.30 8.44 -17.16
N VAL A 342 -7.80 7.35 -16.57
CA VAL A 342 -8.73 6.45 -17.27
C VAL A 342 -10.01 7.18 -17.66
N LEU A 343 -10.57 8.02 -16.78
CA LEU A 343 -11.75 8.83 -17.08
C LEU A 343 -11.53 9.74 -18.29
N VAL A 344 -10.46 10.54 -18.26
CA VAL A 344 -10.15 11.49 -19.34
C VAL A 344 -9.87 10.75 -20.65
N ILE A 345 -9.04 9.70 -20.63
CA ILE A 345 -8.66 8.97 -21.86
C ILE A 345 -9.88 8.24 -22.45
N MET A 346 -10.66 7.53 -21.64
CA MET A 346 -11.84 6.80 -22.13
C MET A 346 -12.90 7.77 -22.66
N TRP A 347 -13.08 8.92 -22.01
CA TRP A 347 -13.98 9.98 -22.48
C TRP A 347 -13.55 10.53 -23.84
N LEU A 348 -12.26 10.85 -24.02
CA LEU A 348 -11.72 11.34 -25.28
C LEU A 348 -11.91 10.31 -26.41
N LYS A 349 -11.71 9.02 -26.13
CA LYS A 349 -11.90 7.96 -27.12
C LYS A 349 -13.35 7.77 -27.53
N VAL A 350 -14.29 7.86 -26.59
CA VAL A 350 -15.74 7.82 -26.88
C VAL A 350 -16.16 9.02 -27.76
N ASN A 351 -15.63 10.21 -27.47
CA ASN A 351 -15.99 11.46 -28.15
C ASN A 351 -15.09 11.82 -29.35
N LYS A 352 -14.36 10.83 -29.91
CA LYS A 352 -13.46 11.00 -31.08
C LYS A 352 -12.47 12.18 -30.95
N GLY A 353 -11.91 12.37 -29.76
CA GLY A 353 -10.88 13.39 -29.50
C GLY A 353 -11.41 14.82 -29.36
N LYS A 354 -12.72 15.06 -29.45
CA LYS A 354 -13.28 16.38 -29.15
C LYS A 354 -13.26 16.59 -27.62
N LEU A 355 -12.42 17.50 -27.15
CA LEU A 355 -12.52 18.12 -25.82
C LEU A 355 -13.77 19.02 -25.78
N MET A 356 -14.97 18.43 -25.87
CA MET A 356 -16.26 19.14 -25.74
C MET A 356 -16.48 19.76 -24.35
N ILE A 357 -15.45 19.86 -23.50
CA ILE A 357 -15.53 20.53 -22.20
C ILE A 357 -15.95 21.99 -22.41
N LEU A 358 -15.40 22.70 -23.41
CA LEU A 358 -15.75 24.10 -23.65
C LEU A 358 -17.12 24.33 -24.33
N GLU A 359 -17.62 23.36 -25.12
CA GLU A 359 -18.93 23.47 -25.78
C GLU A 359 -20.09 22.92 -24.93
N ASN A 360 -19.86 21.91 -24.09
CA ASN A 360 -20.89 21.33 -23.22
C ASN A 360 -21.06 22.09 -21.89
N ILE A 361 -20.12 22.94 -21.46
CA ILE A 361 -20.34 23.86 -20.31
C ILE A 361 -21.52 24.83 -20.59
N LYS A 362 -21.81 25.10 -21.88
CA LYS A 362 -22.94 25.97 -22.28
C LYS A 362 -24.30 25.26 -22.29
N LYS A 363 -24.35 23.95 -22.02
CA LYS A 363 -25.62 23.21 -21.90
C LYS A 363 -26.11 23.29 -20.45
N PRO A 364 -27.41 23.48 -20.20
CA PRO A 364 -27.94 23.50 -18.84
C PRO A 364 -27.63 22.17 -18.16
N ILE A 365 -27.00 22.24 -16.99
CA ILE A 365 -26.72 21.07 -16.16
C ILE A 365 -28.07 20.63 -15.58
N LEU A 366 -28.60 19.52 -16.06
CA LEU A 366 -29.78 18.88 -15.47
C LEU A 366 -29.49 18.54 -14.00
N ILE A 367 -30.50 18.66 -13.13
CA ILE A 367 -30.41 18.35 -11.68
C ILE A 367 -29.85 16.94 -11.47
N GLU A 368 -30.20 15.99 -12.34
CA GLU A 368 -29.68 14.62 -12.33
C GLU A 368 -28.15 14.54 -12.43
N HIS A 369 -27.52 15.38 -13.26
CA HIS A 369 -26.06 15.44 -13.38
C HIS A 369 -25.41 16.01 -12.13
N VAL A 370 -26.05 17.00 -11.48
CA VAL A 370 -25.57 17.55 -10.21
C VAL A 370 -25.64 16.49 -9.11
N ILE A 371 -26.73 15.74 -9.02
CA ILE A 371 -26.90 14.65 -8.04
C ILE A 371 -25.83 13.57 -8.24
N ILE A 372 -25.59 13.13 -9.49
CA ILE A 372 -24.56 12.13 -9.80
C ILE A 372 -23.16 12.67 -9.45
N MET A 373 -22.87 13.94 -9.75
CA MET A 373 -21.59 14.56 -9.46
C MET A 373 -21.35 14.68 -7.94
N ILE A 374 -22.37 15.07 -7.17
CA ILE A 374 -22.32 15.12 -5.70
C ILE A 374 -22.10 13.71 -5.14
N PHE A 375 -22.85 12.71 -5.60
CA PHE A 375 -22.68 11.32 -5.18
C PHE A 375 -21.26 10.82 -5.46
N PHE A 376 -20.73 11.09 -6.65
CA PHE A 376 -19.38 10.69 -7.04
C PHE A 376 -18.31 11.44 -6.22
N ALA A 377 -18.50 12.73 -5.94
CA ALA A 377 -17.61 13.51 -5.10
C ALA A 377 -17.58 12.98 -3.66
N VAL A 378 -18.75 12.71 -3.07
CA VAL A 378 -18.88 12.10 -1.73
C VAL A 378 -18.22 10.73 -1.71
N PHE A 379 -18.47 9.89 -2.72
CA PHE A 379 -17.81 8.59 -2.85
C PHE A 379 -16.28 8.73 -2.91
N LEU A 380 -15.77 9.68 -3.69
CA LEU A 380 -14.33 9.93 -3.82
C LEU A 380 -13.71 10.38 -2.49
N VAL A 381 -14.37 11.27 -1.76
CA VAL A 381 -13.93 11.74 -0.44
C VAL A 381 -13.89 10.58 0.55
N ILE A 382 -14.94 9.76 0.62
CA ILE A 382 -14.97 8.56 1.48
C ILE A 382 -13.88 7.57 1.06
N TYR A 383 -13.68 7.37 -0.25
CA TYR A 383 -12.67 6.46 -0.80
C TYR A 383 -11.25 6.86 -0.40
N ILE A 384 -10.93 8.16 -0.45
CA ILE A 384 -9.62 8.73 -0.06
C ILE A 384 -9.48 8.78 1.47
N SER A 385 -10.52 9.17 2.20
CA SER A 385 -10.51 9.24 3.67
C SER A 385 -10.32 7.86 4.31
N ARG A 386 -10.91 6.82 3.71
CA ARG A 386 -10.68 5.42 4.09
C ARG A 386 -9.41 4.82 3.45
N SER A 387 -8.43 5.62 3.06
CA SER A 387 -7.14 5.16 2.53
C SER A 387 -5.99 5.68 3.41
N GLY A 388 -5.15 4.78 3.90
CA GLY A 388 -4.03 5.11 4.80
C GLY A 388 -4.15 4.45 6.18
N ASN A 389 -3.26 4.85 7.09
CA ASN A 389 -3.14 4.27 8.45
C ASN A 389 -4.07 4.91 9.49
N PHE A 390 -4.60 6.10 9.20
CA PHE A 390 -5.54 6.83 10.07
C PHE A 390 -6.79 7.13 9.25
N SER A 391 -7.88 6.42 9.57
CA SER A 391 -9.19 6.66 8.97
C SER A 391 -10.02 7.49 9.94
N PHE A 392 -10.53 8.65 9.50
CA PHE A 392 -11.41 9.48 10.33
C PHE A 392 -12.82 8.90 10.46
N LEU A 393 -13.16 7.92 9.61
CA LEU A 393 -14.48 7.28 9.60
C LEU A 393 -14.47 5.98 10.38
N PRO A 394 -15.44 5.76 11.29
CA PRO A 394 -15.57 4.51 12.01
C PRO A 394 -15.80 3.34 11.03
N VAL A 395 -15.37 2.15 11.44
CA VAL A 395 -15.62 0.89 10.74
C VAL A 395 -16.94 0.34 11.27
N LEU A 396 -17.86 -0.08 10.40
CA LEU A 396 -19.09 -0.74 10.85
C LEU A 396 -18.75 -2.08 11.48
N ASP A 397 -19.44 -2.46 12.56
CA ASP A 397 -19.20 -3.73 13.27
C ASP A 397 -19.32 -4.97 12.36
N ILE A 398 -20.22 -4.91 11.37
CA ILE A 398 -20.37 -5.98 10.36
C ILE A 398 -19.15 -6.05 9.45
N GLU A 399 -18.59 -4.91 9.02
CA GLU A 399 -17.35 -4.85 8.23
C GLU A 399 -16.18 -5.47 9.02
N GLU A 400 -16.14 -5.21 10.33
CA GLU A 400 -15.13 -5.77 11.22
C GLU A 400 -15.26 -7.30 11.38
N LYS A 401 -16.48 -7.82 11.57
CA LYS A 401 -16.72 -9.27 11.64
C LYS A 401 -16.33 -9.98 10.34
N ILE A 402 -16.68 -9.42 9.19
CA ILE A 402 -16.28 -9.94 7.88
C ILE A 402 -14.76 -9.91 7.74
N ARG A 403 -14.11 -8.83 8.20
CA ARG A 403 -12.65 -8.70 8.21
C ARG A 403 -12.00 -9.82 9.02
N ILE A 404 -12.47 -10.07 10.25
CA ILE A 404 -11.92 -11.13 11.12
C ILE A 404 -12.15 -12.51 10.50
N PHE A 405 -13.33 -12.76 9.94
CA PHE A 405 -13.65 -14.01 9.26
C PHE A 405 -12.66 -14.27 8.10
N LEU A 406 -12.51 -13.30 7.20
CA LEU A 406 -11.60 -13.42 6.05
C LEU A 406 -10.14 -13.60 6.47
N GLU A 407 -9.72 -12.94 7.55
CA GLU A 407 -8.35 -13.06 8.07
C GLU A 407 -8.07 -14.46 8.63
N LYS A 408 -9.02 -15.03 9.39
CA LYS A 408 -8.91 -16.40 9.91
C LYS A 408 -8.96 -17.45 8.82
N THR A 409 -9.76 -17.26 7.78
CA THR A 409 -9.93 -18.27 6.71
C THR A 409 -8.86 -18.19 5.63
N LEU A 410 -8.41 -17.00 5.25
CA LEU A 410 -7.58 -16.79 4.04
C LEU A 410 -6.11 -16.46 4.33
N ILE A 411 -5.70 -16.43 5.61
CA ILE A 411 -4.36 -16.03 6.10
C ILE A 411 -4.01 -14.57 5.79
N ALA A 412 -4.05 -14.18 4.51
CA ALA A 412 -3.89 -12.84 4.01
C ALA A 412 -5.23 -12.31 3.48
N ARG A 413 -5.86 -11.43 4.26
CA ARG A 413 -7.14 -10.83 3.91
C ARG A 413 -7.01 -9.90 2.68
N PRO A 414 -7.84 -10.09 1.64
CA PRO A 414 -7.87 -9.21 0.47
C PRO A 414 -8.38 -7.81 0.82
N ARG A 415 -8.05 -6.82 -0.01
CA ARG A 415 -8.57 -5.46 0.15
C ARG A 415 -10.05 -5.45 -0.26
N ASN A 416 -10.95 -5.16 0.67
CA ASN A 416 -12.41 -5.10 0.42
C ASN A 416 -12.79 -4.34 -0.87
N LYS A 417 -12.12 -3.21 -1.15
CA LYS A 417 -12.36 -2.38 -2.33
C LYS A 417 -12.07 -3.11 -3.66
N GLU A 418 -11.13 -4.06 -3.67
CA GLU A 418 -10.70 -4.77 -4.89
C GLU A 418 -11.72 -5.83 -5.30
N PHE A 419 -12.11 -6.71 -4.36
CA PHE A 419 -12.93 -7.88 -4.67
C PHE A 419 -14.44 -7.62 -4.58
N LEU A 420 -14.89 -6.69 -3.72
CA LEU A 420 -16.33 -6.37 -3.61
C LEU A 420 -16.79 -5.35 -4.65
N ILE A 421 -15.92 -4.42 -5.06
CA ILE A 421 -16.30 -3.26 -5.88
C ILE A 421 -15.55 -3.28 -7.20
N GLY A 422 -14.21 -3.23 -7.16
CA GLY A 422 -13.38 -3.09 -8.36
C GLY A 422 -13.60 -4.19 -9.39
N TYR A 423 -13.25 -5.44 -9.06
CA TYR A 423 -13.34 -6.55 -10.01
C TYR A 423 -14.77 -6.86 -10.48
N PRO A 424 -15.81 -6.87 -9.62
CA PRO A 424 -17.18 -7.02 -10.08
C PRO A 424 -17.62 -5.93 -11.06
N ALA A 425 -17.33 -4.65 -10.78
CA ALA A 425 -17.65 -3.55 -11.68
C ALA A 425 -16.87 -3.63 -13.01
N LEU A 426 -15.61 -4.07 -12.96
CA LEU A 426 -14.78 -4.27 -14.13
C LEU A 426 -15.38 -5.32 -15.08
N LEU A 427 -15.79 -6.48 -14.53
CA LEU A 427 -16.44 -7.56 -15.28
C LEU A 427 -17.81 -7.11 -15.83
N LEU A 428 -18.56 -6.35 -15.03
CA LEU A 428 -19.83 -5.75 -15.46
C LEU A 428 -19.64 -4.80 -16.64
N ALA A 429 -18.67 -3.88 -16.57
CA ALA A 429 -18.36 -2.94 -17.66
C ALA A 429 -18.03 -3.65 -18.98
N MET A 430 -17.27 -4.76 -18.93
CA MET A 430 -17.00 -5.59 -20.11
C MET A 430 -18.29 -6.23 -20.65
N SER A 431 -19.15 -6.76 -19.76
CA SER A 431 -20.42 -7.37 -20.16
C SER A 431 -21.37 -6.38 -20.83
N MET A 432 -21.41 -5.12 -20.38
CA MET A 432 -22.21 -4.06 -21.00
C MET A 432 -21.82 -3.81 -22.46
N ASN A 433 -20.53 -3.94 -22.78
CA ASN A 433 -20.07 -3.83 -24.16
C ASN A 433 -20.64 -4.93 -25.06
N PHE A 434 -20.60 -6.19 -24.61
CA PHE A 434 -21.16 -7.32 -25.36
C PHE A 434 -22.69 -7.25 -25.46
N LEU A 435 -23.33 -6.72 -24.43
CA LEU A 435 -24.77 -6.47 -24.42
C LEU A 435 -25.15 -5.20 -25.16
N LYS A 436 -24.22 -4.44 -25.77
CA LYS A 436 -24.48 -3.19 -26.51
C LYS A 436 -25.19 -2.11 -25.68
N ILE A 437 -24.97 -2.08 -24.36
CA ILE A 437 -25.47 -1.05 -23.45
C ILE A 437 -24.43 0.07 -23.37
N LYS A 438 -24.86 1.32 -23.58
CA LYS A 438 -23.96 2.49 -23.62
C LYS A 438 -24.11 3.39 -22.40
N GLU A 439 -25.27 3.35 -21.77
CA GLU A 439 -25.65 4.10 -20.58
C GLU A 439 -24.76 3.72 -19.39
N PHE A 440 -24.34 4.70 -18.58
CA PHE A 440 -23.54 4.52 -17.35
C PHE A 440 -22.19 3.77 -17.48
N LYS A 441 -21.75 3.48 -18.70
CA LYS A 441 -20.58 2.64 -18.95
C LYS A 441 -19.27 3.24 -18.47
N ILE A 442 -19.04 4.53 -18.71
CA ILE A 442 -17.82 5.23 -18.27
C ILE A 442 -17.72 5.21 -16.73
N PRO A 443 -18.75 5.63 -15.95
CA PRO A 443 -18.73 5.50 -14.50
C PRO A 443 -18.39 4.09 -14.00
N ILE A 444 -18.97 3.04 -14.60
CA ILE A 444 -18.72 1.65 -14.18
C ILE A 444 -17.28 1.22 -14.51
N ILE A 445 -16.70 1.69 -15.62
CA ILE A 445 -15.26 1.47 -15.92
C ILE A 445 -14.38 2.13 -14.86
N ILE A 446 -14.72 3.33 -14.39
CA ILE A 446 -13.95 4.02 -13.33
C ILE A 446 -14.04 3.28 -12.01
N ILE A 447 -15.23 2.83 -11.62
CA ILE A 447 -15.41 1.96 -10.45
C ILE A 447 -14.61 0.67 -10.64
N GLY A 448 -14.62 0.09 -11.83
CA GLY A 448 -13.83 -1.09 -12.19
C GLY A 448 -12.32 -0.90 -12.05
N THR A 449 -11.84 0.31 -12.35
CA THR A 449 -10.42 0.72 -12.25
C THR A 449 -9.92 0.71 -10.81
N ILE A 450 -10.81 0.77 -9.82
CA ILE A 450 -10.44 0.63 -8.41
C ILE A 450 -9.71 -0.70 -8.17
N GLY A 451 -10.12 -1.79 -8.82
CA GLY A 451 -9.51 -3.12 -8.69
C GLY A 451 -8.00 -3.13 -9.00
N PRO A 452 -7.56 -2.80 -10.22
CA PRO A 452 -6.14 -2.74 -10.56
C PRO A 452 -5.38 -1.67 -9.76
N VAL A 453 -6.00 -0.53 -9.42
CA VAL A 453 -5.36 0.47 -8.56
C VAL A 453 -5.09 -0.06 -7.14
N THR A 454 -6.05 -0.77 -6.55
CA THR A 454 -5.86 -1.40 -5.23
C THR A 454 -4.84 -2.54 -5.27
N LEU A 455 -4.78 -3.30 -6.38
CA LEU A 455 -3.76 -4.32 -6.57
C LEU A 455 -2.37 -3.71 -6.54
N ILE A 456 -2.13 -2.64 -7.29
CA ILE A 456 -0.81 -2.00 -7.32
C ILE A 456 -0.46 -1.38 -5.96
N ASN A 457 -1.42 -0.74 -5.29
CA ASN A 457 -1.16 -0.13 -3.99
C ASN A 457 -0.86 -1.17 -2.90
N THR A 458 -1.31 -2.41 -3.05
CA THR A 458 -0.92 -3.52 -2.16
C THR A 458 0.61 -3.69 -2.10
N PHE A 459 1.33 -3.44 -3.20
CA PHE A 459 2.79 -3.55 -3.27
C PHE A 459 3.52 -2.23 -2.93
N CYS A 460 2.83 -1.08 -2.94
CA CYS A 460 3.39 0.19 -2.46
C CYS A 460 3.67 0.19 -0.95
N HIS A 461 3.02 -0.68 -0.19
CA HIS A 461 3.25 -0.86 1.26
C HIS A 461 4.29 -1.95 1.54
N ILE A 462 5.57 -1.68 1.21
CA ILE A 462 6.65 -2.67 1.23
C ILE A 462 7.03 -3.20 2.62
N HIS A 463 6.57 -2.56 3.70
CA HIS A 463 6.72 -3.13 5.04
C HIS A 463 5.99 -4.48 5.17
N THR A 464 4.98 -4.71 4.32
CA THR A 464 4.34 -6.03 4.21
C THR A 464 5.21 -7.00 3.45
N THR A 465 5.36 -8.23 3.95
CA THR A 465 6.20 -9.22 3.27
C THR A 465 5.67 -9.52 1.86
N PHE A 466 6.60 -9.72 0.90
CA PHE A 466 6.26 -9.90 -0.51
C PHE A 466 5.26 -11.06 -0.73
N LEU A 467 5.55 -12.24 -0.15
CA LEU A 467 4.68 -13.41 -0.27
C LEU A 467 3.30 -13.18 0.32
N PHE A 468 3.20 -12.44 1.44
CA PHE A 468 1.92 -12.09 2.03
C PHE A 468 1.11 -11.15 1.13
N SER A 469 1.77 -10.17 0.49
CA SER A 469 1.13 -9.28 -0.50
C SER A 469 0.70 -10.02 -1.77
N MET A 470 1.46 -11.04 -2.21
CA MET A 470 1.05 -11.93 -3.30
C MET A 470 -0.18 -12.76 -2.95
N LEU A 471 -0.18 -13.41 -1.77
CA LEU A 471 -1.33 -14.19 -1.31
C LEU A 471 -2.58 -13.31 -1.17
N ARG A 472 -2.43 -12.11 -0.63
CA ARG A 472 -3.52 -11.11 -0.55
C ARG A 472 -4.10 -10.80 -1.92
N THR A 473 -3.23 -10.54 -2.91
CA THR A 473 -3.63 -10.22 -4.28
C THR A 473 -4.33 -11.40 -4.95
N PHE A 474 -3.80 -12.62 -4.78
CA PHE A 474 -4.43 -13.85 -5.25
C PHE A 474 -5.85 -13.99 -4.66
N ASN A 475 -5.99 -13.80 -3.35
CA ASN A 475 -7.29 -13.85 -2.67
C ASN A 475 -8.28 -12.81 -3.20
N GLY A 476 -7.81 -11.59 -3.48
CA GLY A 476 -8.64 -10.53 -4.05
C GLY A 476 -9.12 -10.85 -5.46
N VAL A 477 -8.24 -11.42 -6.29
CA VAL A 477 -8.53 -11.78 -7.68
C VAL A 477 -9.60 -12.88 -7.76
N TRP A 478 -9.42 -14.01 -7.08
CA TRP A 478 -10.37 -15.12 -7.26
C TRP A 478 -11.73 -14.82 -6.64
N LEU A 479 -11.78 -14.14 -5.48
CA LEU A 479 -13.05 -13.70 -4.86
C LEU A 479 -13.76 -12.67 -5.74
N GLY A 480 -13.01 -11.71 -6.27
CA GLY A 480 -13.54 -10.68 -7.16
C GLY A 480 -14.07 -11.27 -8.47
N LEU A 481 -13.39 -12.30 -8.99
CA LEU A 481 -13.86 -13.05 -10.14
C LEU A 481 -15.17 -13.79 -9.84
N ALA A 482 -15.27 -14.49 -8.71
CA ALA A 482 -16.48 -15.21 -8.32
C ALA A 482 -17.68 -14.26 -8.19
N LEU A 483 -17.53 -13.18 -7.44
CA LEU A 483 -18.58 -12.17 -7.26
C LEU A 483 -18.94 -11.46 -8.57
N GLY A 484 -17.95 -11.16 -9.41
CA GLY A 484 -18.20 -10.53 -10.69
C GLY A 484 -18.90 -11.43 -11.70
N LEU A 485 -18.62 -12.74 -11.72
CA LEU A 485 -19.35 -13.70 -12.54
C LEU A 485 -20.82 -13.82 -12.11
N ILE A 486 -21.10 -13.79 -10.80
CA ILE A 486 -22.46 -13.72 -10.27
C ILE A 486 -23.15 -12.45 -10.75
N ALA A 487 -22.50 -11.29 -10.61
CA ALA A 487 -23.04 -10.00 -11.06
C ALA A 487 -23.32 -9.98 -12.57
N VAL A 488 -22.40 -10.50 -13.40
CA VAL A 488 -22.57 -10.59 -14.85
C VAL A 488 -23.73 -11.52 -15.23
N THR A 489 -23.90 -12.63 -14.52
CA THR A 489 -24.99 -13.59 -14.78
C THR A 489 -26.35 -12.97 -14.46
N ILE A 490 -26.47 -12.31 -13.30
CA ILE A 490 -27.69 -11.58 -12.90
C ILE A 490 -27.98 -10.48 -13.93
N PHE A 491 -26.97 -9.69 -14.29
CA PHE A 491 -27.13 -8.61 -15.27
C PHE A 491 -27.57 -9.12 -16.64
N TYR A 492 -26.99 -10.21 -17.13
CA TYR A 492 -27.38 -10.85 -18.38
C TYR A 492 -28.85 -11.29 -18.36
N CYS A 493 -29.29 -11.94 -17.28
CA CYS A 493 -30.68 -12.38 -17.10
C CYS A 493 -31.65 -11.19 -17.09
N LEU A 494 -31.34 -10.12 -16.33
CA LEU A 494 -32.14 -8.91 -16.28
C LEU A 494 -32.28 -8.27 -17.67
N VAL A 495 -31.17 -8.09 -18.39
CA VAL A 495 -31.19 -7.50 -19.74
C VAL A 495 -32.01 -8.35 -20.71
N LYS A 496 -31.95 -9.68 -20.61
CA LYS A 496 -32.77 -10.58 -21.43
C LYS A 496 -34.26 -10.43 -21.13
N ILE A 497 -34.64 -10.32 -19.84
CA ILE A 497 -36.03 -10.10 -19.40
C ILE A 497 -36.55 -8.75 -19.91
N PHE A 498 -35.79 -7.67 -19.71
CA PHE A 498 -36.18 -6.33 -20.17
C PHE A 498 -36.33 -6.25 -21.69
N ARG A 499 -35.41 -6.84 -22.45
CA ARG A 499 -35.52 -6.89 -23.92
C ARG A 499 -36.72 -7.69 -24.40
N LYS A 500 -37.04 -8.79 -23.71
CA LYS A 500 -38.25 -9.57 -24.01
C LYS A 500 -39.49 -8.69 -23.80
N ARG A 501 -39.62 -8.01 -22.65
CA ARG A 501 -40.76 -7.15 -22.33
C ARG A 501 -40.96 -5.99 -23.32
N ILE A 502 -39.88 -5.28 -23.68
CA ILE A 502 -39.94 -4.18 -24.66
C ILE A 502 -40.37 -4.68 -26.05
N ASN A 503 -39.95 -5.88 -26.46
CA ASN A 503 -40.39 -6.46 -27.73
C ASN A 503 -41.86 -6.91 -27.69
N TYR A 504 -42.41 -7.27 -26.53
CA TYR A 504 -43.84 -7.58 -26.37
C TYR A 504 -44.73 -6.33 -26.35
N GLU A 505 -44.24 -5.19 -25.86
CA GLU A 505 -44.99 -3.91 -25.88
C GLU A 505 -44.95 -3.20 -27.24
N LYS A 506 -44.13 -3.69 -28.19
CA LYS A 506 -44.01 -3.16 -29.56
C LYS A 506 -44.75 -3.99 -30.63
N VAL A 507 -45.32 -5.13 -30.25
CA VAL A 507 -46.22 -5.96 -31.06
C VAL A 507 -47.63 -5.68 -30.59
#